data_AF-A0A133ZWZ5-F1
#
_entry.id   AF-A0A133ZWZ5-F1
#
_cell.length_a   1.000
_cell.length_b   1.000
_cell.length_c   1.000
_cell.angle_alpha   90.00
_cell.angle_beta   90.00
_cell.angle_gamma   90.00
#
_symmetry.space_group_name_H-M   'P 1'
#
loop_
_entity.id
_entity.type
_entity.pdbx_description
1 polymer ?
#
loop_
_entity_poly.entity_id
_entity_poly.type
_entity_poly.pdbx_seq_one_letter_code
_entity_poly.pdbx_strand_id
1 'polypeptide(L)' 'MNLRKDSKNLKKTAKSALKQIDDRNYSEGLKYEGYKEIVKIGMGFRKKDVEVVVEEE' A
#
# COMPACT_ATOMS: atom_id res chain seq x y z
N MET A 1 -17.75 14.17 -13.44
CA MET A 1 -16.68 13.33 -12.84
C MET A 1 -17.35 12.36 -11.88
N ASN A 2 -17.20 11.05 -12.06
CA ASN A 2 -18.02 10.05 -11.35
C ASN A 2 -17.22 9.46 -10.18
N LEU A 3 -17.29 10.11 -9.02
CA LEU A 3 -16.48 9.85 -7.80
C LEU A 3 -16.42 8.36 -7.40
N ARG A 4 -17.50 7.60 -7.62
CA ARG A 4 -17.56 6.17 -7.27
C ARG A 4 -16.69 5.28 -8.15
N LYS A 5 -16.47 5.63 -9.43
CA LYS A 5 -15.55 4.90 -10.31
C LYS A 5 -14.08 5.21 -9.95
N ASP A 6 -13.80 6.44 -9.53
CA ASP A 6 -12.45 6.88 -9.18
C ASP A 6 -11.96 6.26 -7.86
N SER A 7 -12.77 6.19 -6.80
CA SER A 7 -12.39 5.53 -5.53
C SER A 7 -12.12 4.02 -5.69
N LYS A 8 -12.93 3.30 -6.49
CA LYS A 8 -12.64 1.88 -6.80
C LYS A 8 -11.29 1.67 -7.46
N ASN A 9 -10.88 2.61 -8.33
CA ASN A 9 -9.57 2.55 -8.97
C ASN A 9 -8.44 2.87 -7.98
N LEU A 10 -8.61 3.88 -7.12
CA LEU A 10 -7.61 4.25 -6.12
C LEU A 10 -7.36 3.14 -5.09
N LYS A 11 -8.41 2.46 -4.62
CA LYS A 11 -8.26 1.30 -3.73
C LYS A 11 -7.53 0.14 -4.40
N LYS A 12 -7.76 -0.09 -5.70
CA LYS A 12 -7.00 -1.09 -6.48
C LYS A 12 -5.53 -0.70 -6.58
N THR A 13 -5.23 0.57 -6.85
CA THR A 13 -3.86 1.11 -6.87
C THR A 13 -3.17 0.92 -5.52
N ALA A 14 -3.83 1.25 -4.41
CA ALA A 14 -3.30 1.05 -3.07
C ALA A 14 -2.93 -0.43 -2.81
N LYS A 15 -3.81 -1.37 -3.18
CA LYS A 15 -3.52 -2.81 -3.08
C LYS A 15 -2.37 -3.26 -3.97
N SER A 16 -2.28 -2.74 -5.20
CA SER A 16 -1.16 -3.03 -6.11
C SER A 16 0.16 -2.45 -5.61
N ALA A 17 0.14 -1.31 -4.91
CA ALA A 17 1.32 -0.77 -4.26
C ALA A 17 1.76 -1.65 -3.08
N LEU A 18 0.82 -2.11 -2.26
CA LEU A 18 1.10 -3.05 -1.16
C LEU A 18 1.73 -4.35 -1.68
N LYS A 19 1.13 -4.95 -2.72
CA LYS A 19 1.70 -6.16 -3.35
C LYS A 19 3.12 -5.95 -3.88
N GLN A 20 3.45 -4.77 -4.40
CA GLN A 20 4.81 -4.48 -4.85
C GLN A 20 5.83 -4.42 -3.71
N ILE A 21 5.40 -4.10 -2.49
CA ILE A 21 6.27 -4.16 -1.30
C ILE A 21 6.63 -5.62 -1.02
N ASP A 22 5.65 -6.52 -1.09
CA ASP A 22 5.84 -7.96 -0.89
C ASP A 22 6.66 -8.58 -2.02
N ASP A 23 6.30 -8.31 -3.27
CA ASP A 23 7.00 -8.86 -4.45
C ASP A 23 8.49 -8.44 -4.49
N ARG A 24 8.85 -7.35 -3.80
CA ARG A 24 10.23 -6.85 -3.69
C ARG A 24 10.91 -7.20 -2.37
N ASN A 25 10.24 -7.94 -1.49
CA ASN A 25 10.75 -8.40 -0.21
C ASN A 25 11.32 -7.28 0.68
N TYR A 26 10.74 -6.07 0.63
CA TYR A 26 11.28 -4.94 1.40
C TYR A 26 11.22 -5.16 2.92
N SER A 27 10.29 -5.98 3.41
CA SER A 27 10.23 -6.34 4.82
C SER A 27 11.34 -7.31 5.24
N GLU A 28 11.92 -8.10 4.33
CA GLU A 28 12.97 -9.08 4.69
C GLU A 28 14.25 -8.38 5.17
N GLY A 29 14.68 -7.30 4.50
CA GLY A 29 15.84 -6.52 4.94
C GLY A 29 15.64 -5.91 6.33
N LEU A 30 14.44 -5.39 6.59
CA LEU A 30 14.09 -4.83 7.91
C LEU A 30 14.05 -5.92 8.99
N LYS A 31 13.52 -7.11 8.68
CA LYS A 31 13.55 -8.25 9.61
C LYS A 31 14.99 -8.68 9.92
N TYR A 32 15.87 -8.71 8.91
CA TYR A 32 17.28 -9.01 9.07
C TYR A 32 18.01 -7.98 9.96
N GLU A 33 17.65 -6.71 9.86
CA GLU A 33 18.14 -5.63 10.73
C GLU A 33 17.56 -5.66 12.16
N GLY A 34 16.63 -6.57 12.44
CA GLY A 34 16.06 -6.78 13.77
C GLY A 34 14.82 -5.94 14.08
N TYR A 35 14.20 -5.31 13.08
CA TYR A 35 12.89 -4.68 13.26
C TYR A 35 11.82 -5.73 13.54
N LYS A 36 11.03 -5.52 14.59
CA LYS A 36 10.05 -6.49 15.10
C LYS A 36 8.62 -6.22 14.65
N GLU A 37 8.27 -4.96 14.48
CA GLU A 37 6.92 -4.53 14.09
C GLU A 37 7.05 -3.80 12.76
N ILE A 38 6.50 -4.39 11.70
CA ILE A 38 6.58 -3.84 10.34
C ILE A 38 5.17 -3.62 9.83
N VAL A 39 4.85 -2.36 9.54
CA VAL A 39 3.58 -1.96 8.93
C VAL A 39 3.82 -1.61 7.47
N LYS A 40 3.11 -2.29 6.57
CA LYS A 40 3.17 -2.03 5.13
C LYS A 40 1.98 -1.16 4.74
N ILE A 41 2.25 -0.08 3.99
CA ILE A 41 1.23 0.89 3.60
C ILE A 41 1.22 1.04 2.08
N GLY A 42 0.15 0.57 1.45
CA GLY A 42 -0.15 0.83 0.06
C GLY A 42 -1.01 2.08 -0.10
N MET A 43 -0.59 3.03 -0.93
CA MET A 43 -1.31 4.29 -1.15
C MET A 43 -1.63 4.48 -2.63
N GLY A 44 -2.90 4.79 -2.92
CA GLY A 44 -3.34 5.25 -4.23
C GLY A 44 -3.84 6.68 -4.13
N PHE A 45 -3.34 7.59 -4.96
CA PHE A 45 -3.75 8.99 -4.93
C PHE A 45 -4.00 9.57 -6.32
N ARG A 46 -4.92 10.54 -6.39
CA ARG A 46 -5.18 11.37 -7.57
C ARG A 46 -5.65 12.74 -7.13
N LYS A 47 -4.87 13.79 -7.43
CA LYS A 47 -5.13 15.16 -6.95
C LYS A 47 -5.29 15.18 -5.43
N LYS A 48 -6.50 15.46 -4.92
CA LYS A 48 -6.82 15.53 -3.48
C LYS A 48 -7.48 14.25 -2.96
N ASP A 49 -7.73 13.27 -3.83
CA ASP A 49 -8.34 12.00 -3.46
C ASP A 49 -7.24 10.98 -3.12
N VAL A 50 -7.37 10.32 -1.97
CA VAL A 50 -6.41 9.34 -1.44
C VAL A 50 -7.16 8.13 -0.92
N GLU A 51 -6.65 6.94 -1.23
CA GLU A 51 -7.02 5.67 -0.61
C GLU A 51 -5.77 5.01 -0.03
N VAL A 52 -5.90 4.44 1.16
CA VAL A 52 -4.81 3.77 1.87
C VAL A 52 -5.25 2.35 2.23
N VAL A 53 -4.34 1.39 2.07
CA VAL A 53 -4.50 0.02 2.55
C VAL A 53 -3.28 -0.29 3.42
N VAL A 54 -3.52 -0.81 4.60
CA VAL A 54 -2.51 -1.13 5.60
C VAL A 54 -2.51 -2.64 5.82
N GLU A 55 -1.33 -3.22 5.94
CA GLU A 55 -1.12 -4.60 6.38
C GLU A 55 -0.06 -4.61 7.48
N GLU A 56 -0.40 -5.27 8.58
CA GLU A 56 0.47 -5.44 9.74
C GLU A 56 1.04 -6.86 9.69
N GLU A 57 2.35 -7.00 9.96
CA GLU A 57 3.09 -8.26 9.91
C GLU A 57 3.74 -8.58 11.26
#